data_AF-A0ABD5EZJ6-F1
#
_entry.id   AF-A0ABD5EZJ6-F1
#
_cell.length_a   1.000
_cell.length_b   1.000
_cell.length_c   1.000
_cell.angle_alpha   90.00
_cell.angle_beta   90.00
_cell.angle_gamma   90.00
#
_symmetry.space_group_name_H-M   'P 1'
#
loop_
_entity.id
_entity.type
_entity.pdbx_description
1 polymer ?
#
loop_
_entity_poly.entity_id
_entity_poly.type
_entity_poly.pdbx_seq_one_letter_code
_entity_poly.pdbx_strand_id
1 'polypeptide(L)'
;MTHGDQRAAYERAVAGKSRLFAVWPGQWSSDLFEVDDLDEFAKAHGIRHDDERTGLKNHVHKVEWVKNPHGNDNPRSQYLDIDVTLTSGCSINDRCTFAAQMKEQKGWDIATSGGWSKSGRPGGTTTYSLRARRKSLT
;
A
#
# COMPACT_ATOMS: atom_id res chain seq x y z
N MET A 1 3.30 -20.14 27.02
CA MET A 1 2.37 -19.64 25.99
C MET A 1 3.14 -19.57 24.68
N THR A 2 2.90 -20.51 23.77
CA THR A 2 3.50 -20.51 22.44
C THR A 2 2.91 -19.31 21.70
N HIS A 3 3.71 -18.26 21.46
CA HIS A 3 3.39 -17.28 20.43
C HIS A 3 3.27 -18.09 19.13
N GLY A 4 2.03 -18.40 18.73
CA GLY A 4 1.75 -19.07 17.47
C GLY A 4 2.45 -18.26 16.38
N ASP A 5 3.25 -18.95 15.56
CA ASP A 5 4.17 -18.36 14.60
C ASP A 5 3.45 -17.31 13.73
N GLN A 6 3.57 -16.03 14.12
CA GLN A 6 2.76 -14.91 13.60
C GLN A 6 2.96 -14.78 12.08
N ARG A 7 4.15 -15.15 11.61
CA ARG A 7 4.49 -15.25 10.19
C ARG A 7 3.69 -16.33 9.48
N ALA A 8 3.59 -17.54 10.03
CA ALA A 8 2.81 -18.62 9.44
C ALA A 8 1.29 -18.33 9.46
N ALA A 9 0.82 -17.52 10.41
CA ALA A 9 -0.57 -17.05 10.46
C ALA A 9 -0.82 -15.99 9.39
N TYR A 10 0.09 -15.03 9.22
CA TYR A 10 0.09 -14.06 8.13
C TYR A 10 0.11 -14.73 6.75
N GLU A 11 1.05 -15.66 6.51
CA GLU A 11 1.17 -16.38 5.24
C GLU A 11 -0.11 -17.15 4.88
N ARG A 12 -0.75 -17.80 5.87
CA ARG A 12 -2.03 -18.49 5.65
C ARG A 12 -3.18 -17.53 5.38
N ALA A 13 -3.20 -16.36 6.03
CA ALA A 13 -4.21 -15.34 5.81
C ALA A 13 -4.08 -14.68 4.43
N VAL A 14 -2.86 -14.36 4.02
CA VAL A 14 -2.55 -13.91 2.66
C VAL A 14 -2.96 -14.94 1.61
N ALA A 15 -2.73 -16.23 1.87
CA ALA A 15 -3.16 -17.32 0.99
C ALA A 15 -4.68 -17.59 1.00
N GLY A 16 -5.47 -16.83 1.76
CA GLY A 16 -6.92 -17.02 1.91
C GLY A 16 -7.31 -18.31 2.66
N LYS A 17 -6.35 -18.99 3.30
CA LYS A 17 -6.56 -20.25 4.01
C LYS A 17 -7.04 -20.05 5.45
N SER A 18 -6.93 -18.83 5.97
CA SER A 18 -7.37 -18.45 7.31
C SER A 18 -7.73 -16.96 7.37
N ARG A 19 -8.47 -16.55 8.40
CA ARG A 19 -8.72 -15.14 8.71
C ARG A 19 -7.97 -14.79 10.00
N LEU A 20 -7.34 -13.63 10.03
CA LEU A 20 -6.69 -13.12 11.24
C LEU A 20 -7.71 -12.33 12.05
N PHE A 21 -7.69 -12.52 13.37
CA PHE A 21 -8.49 -11.75 14.29
C PHE A 21 -7.61 -11.20 15.40
N ALA A 22 -7.86 -9.94 15.78
CA ALA A 22 -7.24 -9.27 16.90
C ALA A 22 -8.22 -9.21 18.07
N VAL A 23 -7.72 -9.48 19.28
CA VAL A 23 -8.50 -9.38 20.51
C VAL A 23 -8.15 -8.06 21.19
N TRP A 24 -9.15 -7.21 21.41
CA TRP A 24 -8.98 -6.04 22.25
C TRP A 24 -9.25 -6.41 23.72
N PRO A 25 -8.29 -6.23 24.64
CA PRO A 25 -8.51 -6.52 26.05
C PRO A 25 -9.43 -5.46 26.67
N GLY A 26 -10.71 -5.79 26.82
CA GLY A 26 -11.66 -5.03 27.60
C GLY A 26 -11.66 -5.46 29.07
N GLN A 27 -12.11 -4.56 29.95
CA GLN A 27 -12.10 -4.78 31.40
C GLN A 27 -13.06 -5.92 31.86
N TRP A 28 -14.04 -6.31 31.01
CA TRP A 28 -15.05 -7.33 31.31
C TRP A 28 -15.53 -8.17 30.11
N SER A 29 -15.06 -7.87 28.89
CA SER A 29 -15.35 -8.62 27.66
C SER A 29 -14.17 -8.50 26.70
N SER A 30 -13.96 -9.51 25.87
CA SER A 30 -12.99 -9.47 24.77
C SER A 30 -13.75 -9.29 23.47
N ASP A 31 -13.60 -8.13 22.84
CA ASP A 31 -14.12 -7.89 21.51
C ASP A 31 -13.13 -8.46 20.49
N LEU A 32 -13.64 -9.28 19.56
CA LEU A 32 -12.87 -9.90 18.49
C LEU A 32 -13.06 -9.11 17.20
N PHE A 33 -12.00 -8.52 16.69
CA PHE A 33 -12.00 -7.76 15.44
C PHE A 33 -11.29 -8.56 14.35
N GLU A 34 -11.86 -8.58 13.15
CA GLU A 34 -11.15 -9.12 11.99
C GLU A 34 -10.05 -8.17 11.56
N VAL A 35 -8.87 -8.70 11.28
CA VAL A 35 -7.76 -7.96 10.69
C VAL A 35 -7.96 -7.98 9.18
N ASP A 36 -8.48 -6.88 8.64
CA ASP A 36 -8.68 -6.65 7.21
C ASP A 36 -7.41 -6.13 6.51
N ASP A 37 -6.61 -5.32 7.22
CA ASP A 37 -5.31 -4.84 6.76
C ASP A 37 -4.18 -5.77 7.21
N LEU A 38 -3.91 -6.79 6.39
CA LEU A 38 -2.84 -7.75 6.64
C LEU A 38 -1.44 -7.11 6.60
N ASP A 39 -1.25 -6.01 5.86
CA ASP A 39 0.05 -5.35 5.75
C ASP A 39 0.37 -4.55 7.02
N GLU A 40 -0.63 -3.87 7.62
CA GLU A 40 -0.47 -3.26 8.94
C GLU A 40 -0.21 -4.30 10.04
N PHE A 41 -0.85 -5.47 9.96
CA PHE A 41 -0.51 -6.61 10.83
C PHE A 41 0.94 -7.06 10.63
N ALA A 42 1.37 -7.23 9.37
CA ALA A 42 2.75 -7.63 9.07
C ALA A 42 3.75 -6.62 9.66
N LYS A 43 3.49 -5.33 9.47
CA LYS A 43 4.30 -4.24 10.02
C LYS A 43 4.37 -4.27 11.55
N ALA A 44 3.22 -4.34 12.22
CA ALA A 44 3.13 -4.37 13.69
C ALA A 44 3.89 -5.56 14.29
N HIS A 45 3.97 -6.66 13.55
CA HIS A 45 4.64 -7.89 13.96
C HIS A 45 6.06 -8.06 13.36
N GLY A 46 6.59 -7.03 12.68
CA GLY A 46 7.95 -7.07 12.09
C GLY A 46 8.10 -8.08 10.94
N ILE A 47 6.99 -8.53 10.36
CA ILE A 47 6.95 -9.43 9.22
C ILE A 47 7.23 -8.61 7.96
N ARG A 48 8.29 -8.96 7.22
CA ARG A 48 8.55 -8.39 5.90
C ARG A 48 7.42 -8.81 4.95
N HIS A 49 6.78 -7.85 4.31
CA HIS A 49 5.81 -8.14 3.25
C HIS A 49 6.52 -8.84 2.07
N ASP A 50 5.79 -9.68 1.37
CA ASP A 50 6.32 -10.49 0.27
C ASP A 50 6.59 -9.62 -0.98
N ASP A 51 7.87 -9.49 -1.36
CA ASP A 51 8.33 -8.69 -2.50
C ASP A 51 7.73 -9.16 -3.84
N GLU A 52 7.48 -10.47 -4.00
CA GLU A 52 6.90 -11.04 -5.23
C GLU A 52 5.40 -10.73 -5.32
N ARG A 53 4.67 -10.86 -4.20
CA ARG A 53 3.25 -10.51 -4.11
C ARG A 53 3.01 -9.03 -4.36
N THR A 54 3.75 -8.18 -3.66
CA THR A 54 3.54 -6.73 -3.69
C THR A 54 4.15 -6.09 -4.94
N GLY A 55 5.15 -6.74 -5.55
CA GLY A 55 6.00 -6.17 -6.60
C GLY A 55 6.91 -5.04 -6.11
N LEU A 56 6.92 -4.79 -4.79
CA LEU A 56 7.55 -3.66 -4.13
C LEU A 56 8.58 -4.15 -3.12
N LYS A 57 9.83 -4.19 -3.58
CA LYS A 57 10.97 -4.46 -2.71
C LYS A 57 11.02 -3.45 -1.57
N ASN A 58 11.32 -3.90 -0.36
CA ASN A 58 11.52 -3.01 0.78
C ASN A 58 12.81 -2.18 0.64
N HIS A 59 12.74 -1.07 -0.10
CA HIS A 59 13.82 -0.11 -0.33
C HIS A 59 13.26 1.28 -0.66
N VAL A 60 14.14 2.28 -0.73
CA VAL A 60 13.77 3.61 -1.19
C VAL A 60 13.51 3.58 -2.70
N HIS A 61 12.26 3.74 -3.08
CA HIS A 61 11.84 3.74 -4.47
C HIS A 61 12.26 5.04 -5.15
N LYS A 62 12.94 4.91 -6.29
CA LYS A 62 13.15 6.04 -7.20
C LYS A 62 11.88 6.22 -8.01
N VAL A 63 11.20 7.33 -7.74
CA VAL A 63 9.90 7.65 -8.31
C VAL A 63 9.96 9.01 -8.97
N GLU A 64 9.51 9.05 -10.22
CA GLU A 64 9.20 10.27 -10.95
C GLU A 64 7.69 10.41 -11.01
N TRP A 65 7.19 11.63 -10.82
CA TRP A 65 5.77 11.89 -10.92
C TRP A 65 5.51 13.15 -11.72
N VAL A 66 4.41 13.15 -12.46
CA VAL A 66 3.89 14.32 -13.15
C VAL A 66 2.42 14.45 -12.83
N LYS A 67 1.91 15.67 -12.85
CA LYS A 67 0.46 15.88 -12.76
C LYS A 67 -0.22 15.26 -13.97
N ASN A 68 -1.28 14.48 -13.76
CA ASN A 68 -1.99 13.83 -14.85
C ASN A 68 -2.71 14.89 -15.71
N PRO A 69 -2.40 15.00 -17.01
CA PRO A 69 -2.98 16.01 -17.89
C PRO A 69 -4.47 15.76 -18.21
N HIS A 70 -4.93 14.52 -18.07
CA HIS A 70 -6.31 14.11 -18.25
C HIS A 70 -7.09 14.01 -16.93
N GLY A 71 -6.41 14.25 -15.80
CA GLY A 71 -7.00 14.26 -14.47
C GLY A 71 -7.91 15.48 -14.26
N ASN A 72 -8.87 15.34 -13.36
CA ASN A 72 -9.73 16.46 -12.99
C ASN A 72 -8.96 17.44 -12.11
N ASP A 73 -8.37 18.48 -12.70
CA ASP A 73 -7.65 19.52 -11.97
C ASP A 73 -8.60 20.58 -11.40
N ASN A 74 -9.49 20.15 -10.50
CA ASN A 74 -10.26 21.10 -9.71
C ASN A 74 -9.34 21.67 -8.61
N PRO A 75 -9.04 22.99 -8.60
CA PRO A 75 -8.17 23.59 -7.59
C PRO A 75 -8.75 23.52 -6.17
N ARG A 76 -10.06 23.28 -6.04
CA ARG A 76 -10.74 23.08 -4.75
C ARG A 76 -10.65 21.64 -4.23
N SER A 77 -10.21 20.68 -5.06
CA SER A 77 -10.03 19.29 -4.64
C SER A 77 -8.80 19.14 -3.75
N GLN A 78 -8.95 18.41 -2.64
CA GLN A 78 -7.84 18.06 -1.76
C GLN A 78 -6.87 17.06 -2.40
N TYR A 79 -7.36 16.30 -3.39
CA TYR A 79 -6.62 15.30 -4.14
C TYR A 79 -6.27 15.81 -5.54
N LEU A 80 -5.08 15.42 -5.99
CA LEU A 80 -4.58 15.63 -7.33
C LEU A 80 -4.38 14.26 -8.00
N ASP A 81 -4.87 14.12 -9.22
CA ASP A 81 -4.54 12.98 -10.08
C ASP A 81 -3.11 13.17 -10.63
N ILE A 82 -2.25 12.18 -10.37
CA ILE A 82 -0.85 12.17 -10.77
C ILE A 82 -0.52 10.88 -11.50
N ASP A 83 0.43 10.98 -12.42
CA ASP A 83 1.03 9.85 -13.09
C ASP A 83 2.41 9.58 -12.49
N VAL A 84 2.61 8.36 -12.03
CA VAL A 84 3.77 7.93 -11.27
C VAL A 84 4.53 6.86 -12.04
N THR A 85 5.83 7.07 -12.20
CA THR A 85 6.74 6.15 -12.87
C THR A 85 7.81 5.69 -11.89
N LEU A 86 7.90 4.36 -11.70
CA LEU A 86 8.94 3.75 -10.86
C LEU A 86 10.17 3.46 -11.71
N THR A 87 11.23 4.25 -11.54
CA THR A 87 12.52 4.02 -12.21
C THR A 87 13.38 2.99 -11.49
N SER A 88 12.98 2.57 -10.28
CA SER A 88 13.61 1.48 -9.53
C SER A 88 13.36 0.08 -10.12
N GLY A 89 12.53 -0.03 -11.16
CA GLY A 89 12.15 -1.33 -11.76
C GLY A 89 11.11 -2.12 -10.95
N CYS A 90 10.52 -1.52 -9.93
CA CYS A 90 9.44 -2.15 -9.16
C CYS A 90 8.09 -1.97 -9.85
N SER A 91 7.18 -2.90 -9.57
CA SER A 91 5.81 -2.86 -10.05
C SER A 91 4.86 -2.72 -8.86
N ILE A 92 3.89 -1.83 -8.96
CA ILE A 92 2.85 -1.72 -7.94
C ILE A 92 1.79 -2.80 -8.22
N ASN A 93 1.81 -3.87 -7.42
CA ASN A 93 0.72 -4.86 -7.39
C ASN A 93 -0.17 -4.68 -6.16
N ASP A 94 0.37 -4.10 -5.09
CA ASP A 94 -0.36 -3.75 -3.88
C ASP A 94 -0.33 -2.23 -3.64
N ARG A 95 -1.52 -1.62 -3.61
CA ARG A 95 -1.70 -0.17 -3.48
C ARG A 95 -1.48 0.31 -2.05
N CYS A 96 -1.86 -0.50 -1.06
CA CYS A 96 -1.73 -0.16 0.35
C CYS A 96 -0.25 -0.18 0.73
N THR A 97 0.47 -1.23 0.33
CA THR A 97 1.92 -1.32 0.52
C THR A 97 2.62 -0.11 -0.12
N PHE A 98 2.26 0.26 -1.37
CA PHE A 98 2.87 1.41 -2.04
C PHE A 98 2.58 2.73 -1.32
N ALA A 99 1.33 2.96 -0.92
CA ALA A 99 0.93 4.17 -0.22
C ALA A 99 1.68 4.32 1.11
N ALA A 100 1.82 3.24 1.87
CA ALA A 100 2.59 3.22 3.12
C ALA A 100 4.06 3.56 2.88
N GLN A 101 4.70 2.93 1.88
CA GLN A 101 6.09 3.22 1.52
C GLN A 101 6.28 4.66 1.06
N MET A 102 5.39 5.21 0.25
CA MET A 102 5.46 6.62 -0.19
C MET A 102 5.24 7.60 0.95
N LYS A 103 4.39 7.26 1.91
CA LYS A 103 4.19 8.06 3.13
C LYS A 103 5.45 8.11 3.99
N GLU A 104 6.12 6.97 4.16
CA GLU A 104 7.36 6.90 4.93
C GLU A 104 8.54 7.56 4.21
N GLN A 105 8.67 7.35 2.90
CA GLN A 105 9.84 7.79 2.14
C GLN A 105 9.77 9.26 1.71
N LYS A 106 8.57 9.75 1.39
CA LYS A 106 8.36 11.07 0.79
C LYS A 106 7.34 11.92 1.54
N GLY A 107 6.66 11.39 2.55
CA GLY A 107 5.55 12.07 3.21
C GLY A 107 4.28 12.17 2.37
N TRP A 108 4.21 11.42 1.25
CA TRP A 108 3.08 11.48 0.33
C TRP A 108 1.87 10.74 0.89
N ASP A 109 0.71 11.37 0.78
CA ASP A 109 -0.57 10.82 1.24
C ASP A 109 -1.35 10.34 0.02
N ILE A 110 -1.20 9.06 -0.32
CA ILE A 110 -1.76 8.45 -1.52
C ILE A 110 -3.11 7.80 -1.19
N ALA A 111 -4.12 8.07 -2.02
CA ALA A 111 -5.41 7.40 -1.90
C ALA A 111 -5.27 5.93 -2.33
N THR A 112 -5.64 4.99 -1.48
CA THR A 112 -5.65 3.55 -1.79
C THR A 112 -6.95 3.10 -2.47
N SER A 113 -8.03 3.89 -2.32
CA SER A 113 -9.36 3.61 -2.87
C SER A 113 -9.63 4.36 -4.18
N GLY A 114 -9.94 3.62 -5.25
CA GLY A 114 -10.42 4.16 -6.53
C GLY A 114 -9.41 5.03 -7.30
N GLY A 115 -9.65 5.26 -8.59
CA GLY A 115 -8.81 6.17 -9.40
C GLY A 115 -7.38 5.67 -9.66
N TRP A 116 -7.17 4.35 -9.61
CA TRP A 116 -5.90 3.73 -9.99
C TRP A 116 -6.02 3.13 -11.39
N SER A 117 -5.10 3.49 -12.26
CA SER A 117 -4.90 2.80 -13.53
C SER A 117 -3.42 2.56 -13.76
N LYS A 118 -3.13 1.52 -14.54
CA LYS A 118 -1.79 1.19 -15.00
C LYS A 118 -1.80 1.34 -16.51
N SER A 119 -0.85 2.10 -17.03
CA SER A 119 -0.56 2.20 -18.45
C SER A 119 0.90 1.83 -18.69
N GLY A 120 1.16 1.09 -19.76
CA GLY A 120 2.51 0.65 -20.08
C GLY A 120 2.48 -0.14 -21.37
N ARG A 121 3.51 0.03 -22.20
CA ARG A 121 3.71 -0.80 -23.38
C ARG A 121 4.53 -2.03 -23.00
N PRO A 122 4.32 -3.20 -23.63
CA PRO A 122 5.20 -4.35 -23.45
C PRO A 122 6.66 -3.95 -23.74
N GLY A 123 7.56 -4.14 -22.78
CA GLY A 123 8.97 -3.74 -22.88
C GLY A 123 9.27 -2.25 -22.66
N GLY A 124 8.27 -1.44 -22.30
CA GLY A 124 8.43 0.00 -22.01
C GLY A 124 8.24 0.34 -20.52
N THR A 125 8.44 1.62 -20.21
CA THR A 125 8.23 2.17 -18.87
C THR A 125 6.75 2.05 -18.45
N THR A 126 6.51 1.53 -17.24
CA THR A 126 5.17 1.44 -16.67
C THR A 126 4.86 2.71 -15.90
N THR A 127 3.68 3.29 -16.18
CA THR A 127 3.16 4.48 -15.53
C THR A 127 1.85 4.14 -14.81
N TYR A 128 1.75 4.59 -13.57
CA TYR A 128 0.62 4.38 -12.69
C TYR A 128 -0.10 5.71 -12.47
N SER A 129 -1.34 5.83 -12.96
CA SER A 129 -2.17 6.97 -12.61
C SER A 129 -2.84 6.69 -11.27
N LEU A 130 -2.67 7.60 -10.33
CA LEU A 130 -3.20 7.48 -8.96
C LEU A 130 -3.54 8.86 -8.41
N ARG A 131 -4.19 8.89 -7.24
CA ARG A 131 -4.57 10.13 -6.56
C ARG A 131 -3.73 10.33 -5.32
N ALA A 132 -3.14 11.50 -5.18
CA ALA A 132 -2.38 11.89 -3.99
C ALA A 132 -2.89 13.22 -3.44
N ARG A 133 -2.76 13.41 -2.13
CA ARG A 133 -3.18 14.65 -1.48
C ARG A 133 -2.27 15.78 -1.94
N ARG A 134 -2.84 16.85 -2.48
CA ARG A 134 -2.07 17.95 -3.10
C ARG A 134 -1.01 18.54 -2.17
N LYS A 135 -1.34 18.68 -0.88
CA LYS A 135 -0.43 19.21 0.16
C LYS A 135 0.73 18.27 0.51
N SER A 136 0.65 17.00 0.14
CA SER A 136 1.67 16.00 0.45
C SER A 136 2.75 15.87 -0.62
N LEU A 137 2.51 16.37 -1.84
CA LEU A 137 3.41 16.27 -2.99
C LEU A 137 4.49 17.39 -3.03
N THR A 138 4.96 17.81 -1.86
CA THR A 138 5.89 18.96 -1.73
C THR A 138 7.34 18.53 -1.86
#